data_AF-V6KTQ8-F1
#
_entry.id   AF-V6KTQ8-F1
#
_cell.length_a   1.000
_cell.length_b   1.000
_cell.length_c   1.000
_cell.angle_alpha   90.00
_cell.angle_beta   90.00
_cell.angle_gamma   90.00
#
_symmetry.space_group_name_H-M   'P 1'
#
loop_
_entity.id
_entity.type
_entity.pdbx_description
1 polymer ?
#
loop_
_entity_poly.entity_id
_entity_poly.type
_entity_poly.pdbx_seq_one_letter_code
_entity_poly.pdbx_strand_id
1 'polypeptide(L)' 'MTQRTESGKTPQEATDAAVPRRTRFGSLPERIRPEDTVETKPVTVPDPARDAYNPDEWLVRYCL' A
#
# COMPACT_ATOMS: atom_id res chain seq x y z
N MET A 1 47.38 0.21 3.47
CA MET A 1 46.06 -0.40 3.20
C MET A 1 45.76 -0.23 1.72
N THR A 2 46.03 -1.24 0.90
CA THR A 2 45.78 -1.20 -0.55
C THR A 2 44.75 -2.28 -0.87
N GLN A 3 43.53 -1.85 -1.22
CA GLN A 3 42.50 -2.77 -1.70
C GLN A 3 42.91 -3.27 -3.08
N ARG A 4 42.99 -4.60 -3.21
CA ARG A 4 43.19 -5.34 -4.45
C ARG A 4 41.97 -5.11 -5.33
N THR A 5 42.13 -4.36 -6.42
CA THR A 5 41.14 -4.29 -7.49
C THR A 5 41.09 -5.66 -8.18
N GLU A 6 40.17 -6.52 -7.78
CA GLU A 6 39.80 -7.70 -8.57
C GLU A 6 38.97 -7.25 -9.77
N SER A 7 39.66 -6.63 -10.72
CA SER A 7 39.17 -6.51 -12.10
C SER A 7 39.35 -7.87 -12.75
N GLY A 8 38.37 -8.74 -12.57
CA GLY A 8 38.41 -10.10 -13.11
C GLY A 8 37.08 -10.60 -13.66
N LYS A 9 36.11 -9.71 -13.94
CA LYS A 9 34.87 -10.14 -14.58
C LYS A 9 35.06 -10.22 -16.07
N THR A 10 35.20 -11.43 -16.60
CA THR A 10 35.22 -11.64 -18.06
C THR A 10 33.88 -11.16 -18.65
N PRO A 11 33.84 -10.62 -19.89
CA PRO A 11 32.59 -10.19 -20.52
C PRO A 11 31.52 -11.29 -20.56
N GLN A 12 31.95 -12.55 -20.62
CA GLN A 12 31.12 -13.75 -20.53
C GLN A 12 30.40 -13.84 -19.18
N GLU A 13 31.12 -13.70 -18.07
CA GLU A 13 30.55 -13.76 -16.71
C GLU A 13 29.67 -12.53 -16.40
N ALA A 14 29.98 -11.38 -17.00
CA ALA A 14 29.12 -10.19 -16.92
C ALA A 14 27.78 -10.42 -17.62
N THR A 15 27.81 -11.05 -18.80
CA THR A 15 26.63 -11.39 -19.60
C THR A 15 25.81 -12.50 -18.93
N ASP A 16 26.46 -13.53 -18.41
CA ASP A 16 25.81 -14.65 -17.72
C ASP A 16 25.07 -14.18 -16.46
N ALA A 17 25.68 -13.29 -15.69
CA ALA A 17 25.03 -12.68 -14.53
C ALA A 17 24.00 -11.59 -14.91
N ALA A 18 23.96 -11.11 -16.15
CA ALA A 18 22.97 -10.13 -16.61
C ALA A 18 21.59 -10.78 -16.84
N VAL A 19 21.53 -12.04 -17.24
CA VAL A 19 20.29 -12.82 -17.44
C VAL A 19 19.44 -12.88 -16.15
N PRO A 20 19.95 -13.38 -15.00
CA PRO A 20 19.16 -13.45 -13.77
C PRO A 20 18.87 -12.07 -13.16
N ARG A 21 19.60 -11.02 -13.54
CA ARG A 21 19.27 -9.64 -13.15
C ARG A 21 18.12 -9.09 -13.97
N ARG A 22 18.12 -9.28 -15.30
CA ARG A 22 17.02 -8.89 -16.19
C ARG A 22 15.74 -9.66 -15.87
N THR A 23 15.81 -10.94 -15.51
CA THR A 23 14.61 -11.68 -15.08
C THR A 23 14.00 -11.12 -13.80
N ARG A 24 14.81 -10.58 -12.87
CA ARG A 24 14.34 -10.02 -11.59
C ARG A 24 13.95 -8.54 -11.65
N PHE A 25 14.70 -7.75 -12.42
CA PHE A 25 14.63 -6.28 -12.42
C PHE A 25 14.52 -5.68 -13.83
N GLY A 26 14.32 -6.50 -14.85
CA GLY A 26 14.28 -6.07 -16.25
C GLY A 26 12.93 -5.55 -16.70
N SER A 27 11.89 -5.67 -15.88
CA SER A 27 10.59 -5.04 -16.12
C SER A 27 10.31 -4.01 -15.05
N LEU A 28 9.84 -2.84 -15.48
CA LEU A 28 9.24 -1.86 -14.58
C LEU A 28 7.89 -2.42 -14.10
N PRO A 29 7.56 -2.31 -12.79
CA PRO A 29 6.22 -2.60 -12.31
C PRO A 29 5.17 -1.71 -12.96
N GLU A 30 3.92 -2.15 -12.94
CA GLU A 30 2.82 -1.31 -13.41
C GLU A 30 2.75 -0.01 -12.61
N ARG A 31 2.35 1.07 -13.30
CA ARG A 31 2.23 2.38 -12.67
C ARG A 31 1.05 2.36 -11.69
N ILE A 32 1.34 2.55 -10.41
CA ILE A 32 0.33 2.68 -9.36
C ILE A 32 -0.44 3.98 -9.59
N ARG A 33 -1.78 3.92 -9.49
CA ARG A 33 -2.60 5.13 -9.58
C ARG A 33 -2.49 5.91 -8.27
N PRO A 34 -2.49 7.26 -8.29
CA PRO A 34 -2.44 8.05 -7.07
C PRO A 34 -3.55 7.68 -6.08
N GLU A 35 -4.73 7.31 -6.58
CA GLU A 35 -5.87 6.87 -5.77
C GLU A 35 -5.58 5.62 -4.94
N ASP A 36 -4.75 4.71 -5.44
CA ASP A 36 -4.37 3.47 -4.74
C ASP A 36 -3.29 3.70 -3.68
N THR A 37 -2.69 4.90 -3.66
CA THR A 37 -1.67 5.27 -2.66
C THR A 37 -2.26 5.89 -1.40
N VAL A 38 -3.56 6.17 -1.38
CA VAL A 38 -4.23 6.85 -0.27
C VAL A 38 -5.32 5.97 0.32
N GLU A 39 -5.35 5.85 1.64
CA GLU A 39 -6.44 5.21 2.38
C GLU A 39 -7.27 6.29 3.07
N THR A 40 -8.60 6.27 2.87
CA THR A 40 -9.51 7.18 3.56
C THR A 40 -10.06 6.49 4.81
N LYS A 41 -9.66 6.99 5.98
CA LYS A 41 -10.15 6.51 7.27
C LYS A 41 -10.89 7.63 8.00
N PRO A 42 -12.08 7.37 8.60
CA PRO A 42 -12.77 8.36 9.40
C PRO A 42 -11.92 8.75 10.62
N VAL A 43 -11.86 10.05 10.90
CA VAL A 43 -11.09 10.62 12.02
C VAL A 43 -11.65 10.20 13.38
N THR A 44 -12.94 9.88 13.45
CA THR A 44 -13.62 9.49 14.69
C THR A 44 -14.58 8.35 14.39
N VAL A 45 -14.74 7.45 15.37
CA VAL A 45 -15.77 6.40 15.30
C VAL A 45 -17.14 7.09 15.17
N PRO A 46 -17.97 6.72 14.17
CA PRO A 46 -19.31 7.27 14.05
C PRO A 46 -20.09 7.08 15.35
N ASP A 47 -20.65 8.16 15.89
CA ASP A 47 -21.42 8.12 17.13
C ASP A 47 -22.73 7.35 16.90
N PRO A 48 -22.94 6.18 17.53
CA PRO A 48 -24.15 5.39 17.36
C PRO A 48 -25.41 6.12 17.85
N ALA A 49 -25.28 7.13 18.74
CA ALA A 49 -26.41 7.92 19.21
C ALA A 49 -26.95 8.88 18.14
N ARG A 50 -26.16 9.20 17.10
CA ARG A 50 -26.62 10.06 16.00
C ARG A 50 -27.72 9.41 15.16
N ASP A 51 -27.65 8.10 14.99
CA ASP A 51 -28.60 7.33 14.20
C ASP A 51 -29.71 6.68 15.06
N ALA A 52 -29.64 6.85 16.39
CA ALA A 52 -30.59 6.26 17.34
C ALA A 52 -31.88 7.08 17.55
N TYR A 53 -32.08 8.16 16.77
CA TYR A 53 -33.30 8.97 16.90
C TYR A 53 -34.53 8.16 16.49
N ASN A 54 -35.41 7.89 17.45
CA ASN A 54 -36.68 7.21 17.22
C ASN A 54 -37.86 8.18 17.45
N PRO A 55 -38.59 8.58 16.39
CA PRO A 55 -39.73 9.47 16.51
C PRO A 55 -40.96 8.79 17.10
N ASP A 56 -40.94 7.52 17.52
CA ASP A 56 -42.11 6.90 18.18
C ASP A 56 -42.00 6.91 19.71
N GLU A 57 -40.83 7.26 20.27
CA GLU A 57 -40.62 7.29 21.73
C GLU A 57 -41.49 8.33 22.45
N TRP A 58 -41.81 9.46 21.81
CA TRP A 58 -42.69 10.48 22.41
C TRP A 58 -44.13 9.99 22.54
N LEU A 59 -44.60 9.16 21.59
CA LEU A 59 -45.94 8.57 21.62
C LEU A 59 -46.09 7.61 22.81
N VAL A 60 -45.08 6.77 23.06
CA VAL A 60 -45.09 5.81 24.17
C VAL A 60 -45.02 6.51 25.53
N ARG A 61 -44.26 7.61 25.63
CA ARG A 61 -43.99 8.27 26.92
C ARG A 61 -45.07 9.27 27.36
N TYR A 62 -45.85 9.82 26.42
CA TYR A 62 -46.78 10.93 26.71
C TYR A 62 -48.23 10.70 26.28
N CYS A 63 -48.54 9.62 25.57
CA CYS A 63 -49.91 9.34 25.09
C CYS A 63 -50.57 8.09 25.72
N LEU A 64 -49.99 7.56 26.81
CA LEU A 64 -50.52 6.44 27.60
C LEU A 64 -51.10 6.92 28.94
#